data_AF-C6PRJ5-F1
#
_entry.id   AF-C6PRJ5-F1
#
_cell.length_a   1.000
_cell.length_b   1.000
_cell.length_c   1.000
_cell.angle_alpha   90.00
_cell.angle_beta   90.00
_cell.angle_gamma   90.00
#
_symmetry.space_group_name_H-M   'P 1'
#
loop_
_entity.id
_entity.type
_entity.pdbx_description
1 polymer ?
#
loop_
_entity_poly.entity_id
_entity_poly.type
_entity_poly.pdbx_seq_one_letter_code
_entity_poly.pdbx_strand_id
1 'polypeptide(L)'
;MRKSLKKLSLGMILVFLLMIFKPYSVLAEGGSKTPVKISVNVQITAANKTYDPKISLDENFKTTVTSVKVVSENGKDAALIDKYKVNGSYEGEVKLDGPTIGDVPVLIDNSKLKITYTPNDDYEFTLNKVLPVSVKVFDDGAATPTIEEQKKQIERAKKAEDDLYSKLGIGKGTVPEFSWGGSRSIDGKAEGTIELNDYVWEVFSSARSGYTGVRAGFYDDWFKMIQNGLQKMKDKGITARDVKLTEWEKLILAITAIGYDARDIKSYDLIEIVSNKANKAASPEYLSLQYGILALTCNDYMDSVSQDENHINRAYIENYVQGCAANKIANSGKEIINSISDLAYMQIQPMVAYYDPNAEKGDKYYDVKQAMQIVFDEFSNAQTYGGFFLGRKGVYK
;
A
#
# COMPACT_ATOMS: atom_id res chain seq x y z
N MET A 1 1.01 107.03 11.51
CA MET A 1 -0.44 107.16 11.72
C MET A 1 -0.94 105.98 12.55
N ARG A 2 -1.80 106.29 13.53
CA ARG A 2 -2.58 105.43 14.46
C ARG A 2 -2.96 104.03 13.97
N LYS A 3 -2.84 103.03 14.85
CA LYS A 3 -3.94 102.28 15.53
C LYS A 3 -3.33 101.07 16.27
N SER A 4 -3.26 101.11 17.60
CA SER A 4 -4.24 100.57 18.56
C SER A 4 -4.19 99.05 18.74
N LEU A 5 -3.79 98.66 19.96
CA LEU A 5 -3.85 97.35 20.59
C LEU A 5 -5.11 96.54 20.28
N LYS A 6 -5.00 95.20 20.34
CA LYS A 6 -5.86 94.38 21.21
C LYS A 6 -5.23 93.03 21.57
N LYS A 7 -4.99 92.90 22.88
CA LYS A 7 -4.76 91.73 23.72
C LYS A 7 -5.20 90.39 23.12
N LEU A 8 -4.25 89.48 22.89
CA LEU A 8 -4.46 88.05 23.11
C LEU A 8 -4.22 87.77 24.60
N SER A 9 -5.19 87.12 25.24
CA SER A 9 -5.20 86.91 26.69
C SER A 9 -4.20 85.82 27.12
N LEU A 10 -3.77 85.94 28.37
CA LEU A 10 -2.92 84.98 29.11
C LEU A 10 -3.41 83.51 29.02
N GLY A 11 -4.70 83.29 28.71
CA GLY A 11 -5.27 81.95 28.53
C GLY A 11 -4.74 81.19 27.31
N MET A 12 -4.26 81.87 26.26
CA MET A 12 -3.77 81.19 25.03
C MET A 12 -2.32 80.72 25.18
N ILE A 13 -1.54 81.32 26.07
CA ILE A 13 -0.17 80.88 26.42
C ILE A 13 -0.22 79.66 27.36
N LEU A 14 -1.24 79.57 28.23
CA LEU A 14 -1.41 78.43 29.14
C LEU A 14 -1.81 77.14 28.40
N VAL A 15 -2.60 77.25 27.32
CA VAL A 15 -2.98 76.12 26.45
C VAL A 15 -1.78 75.61 25.65
N PHE A 16 -0.85 76.49 25.25
CA PHE A 16 0.39 76.10 24.58
C PHE A 16 1.41 75.43 25.53
N LEU A 17 1.46 75.82 26.81
CA LEU A 17 2.35 75.19 27.80
C LEU A 17 1.83 73.83 28.32
N LEU A 18 0.52 73.60 28.34
CA LEU A 18 -0.04 72.29 28.74
C LEU A 18 -0.02 71.23 27.62
N MET A 19 0.14 71.61 26.34
CA MET A 19 0.34 70.66 25.25
C MET A 19 1.80 70.18 25.10
N ILE A 20 2.76 70.90 25.67
CA ILE A 20 4.21 70.54 25.62
C ILE A 20 4.62 69.63 26.80
N PHE A 21 3.81 69.57 27.86
CA PHE A 21 4.00 68.64 28.97
C PHE A 21 2.77 67.73 29.12
N LYS A 22 2.51 66.89 28.13
CA LYS A 22 1.94 65.58 28.45
C LYS A 22 2.97 64.90 29.34
N PRO A 23 2.61 64.41 30.54
CA PRO A 23 3.56 63.67 31.35
C PRO A 23 4.13 62.56 30.47
N TYR A 24 5.46 62.53 30.35
CA TYR A 24 6.15 61.26 30.22
C TYR A 24 5.75 60.46 31.47
N SER A 25 4.57 59.83 31.44
CA SER A 25 4.57 58.43 31.83
C SER A 25 5.63 57.83 30.93
N VAL A 26 6.78 57.55 31.51
CA VAL A 26 7.60 56.45 31.08
C VAL A 26 6.61 55.30 30.93
N LEU A 27 6.04 55.14 29.73
CA LEU A 27 5.91 53.82 29.18
C LEU A 27 7.34 53.35 29.30
N ALA A 28 7.59 52.53 30.33
CA ALA A 28 8.69 51.61 30.22
C ALA A 28 8.63 51.14 28.77
N GLU A 29 9.77 51.20 28.07
CA GLU A 29 9.98 50.24 27.01
C GLU A 29 9.80 48.88 27.68
N GLY A 30 8.54 48.45 27.83
CA GLY A 30 8.15 47.07 27.80
C GLY A 30 8.50 46.70 26.37
N GLY A 31 9.79 46.51 26.12
CA GLY A 31 10.21 45.66 25.04
C GLY A 31 9.37 44.43 25.26
N SER A 32 8.39 44.23 24.37
CA SER A 32 7.62 43.00 24.31
C SER A 32 8.68 41.93 24.16
N LYS A 33 9.07 41.32 25.28
CA LYS A 33 10.05 40.25 25.30
C LYS A 33 9.38 39.18 24.47
N THR A 34 9.89 38.95 23.25
CA THR A 34 9.34 37.93 22.39
C THR A 34 9.53 36.60 23.13
N PRO A 35 8.45 35.91 23.51
CA PRO A 35 8.57 34.67 24.26
C PRO A 35 9.34 33.64 23.42
N VAL A 36 10.17 32.84 24.10
CA VAL A 36 10.91 31.76 23.46
C VAL A 36 9.92 30.65 23.10
N LYS A 37 9.87 30.29 21.81
CA LYS A 37 9.01 29.20 21.34
C LYS A 37 9.57 27.86 21.75
N ILE A 38 8.75 27.07 22.45
CA ILE A 38 9.05 25.71 22.86
C ILE A 38 8.15 24.76 22.09
N SER A 39 8.74 23.99 21.19
CA SER A 39 8.08 22.93 20.43
C SER A 39 7.84 21.71 21.31
N VAL A 40 6.58 21.28 21.41
CA VAL A 40 6.19 20.09 22.20
C VAL A 40 5.47 19.06 21.34
N ASN A 41 5.65 17.79 21.69
CA ASN A 41 4.90 16.70 21.08
C ASN A 41 3.66 16.40 21.92
N VAL A 42 2.66 15.79 21.29
CA VAL A 42 1.47 15.31 22.01
C VAL A 42 1.33 13.81 21.83
N GLN A 43 1.21 13.11 22.95
CA GLN A 43 0.89 11.70 23.01
C GLN A 43 -0.60 11.56 23.33
N ILE A 44 -1.35 10.92 22.43
CA ILE A 44 -2.77 10.63 22.60
C ILE A 44 -2.91 9.16 22.95
N THR A 45 -3.87 8.85 23.83
CA THR A 45 -4.37 7.50 24.04
C THR A 45 -5.86 7.50 23.74
N ALA A 46 -6.35 6.42 23.15
CA ALA A 46 -7.77 6.24 22.86
C ALA A 46 -8.24 4.87 23.35
N ALA A 47 -9.55 4.73 23.52
CA ALA A 47 -10.15 3.51 24.01
C ALA A 47 -10.08 2.38 22.97
N ASN A 48 -9.71 1.18 23.44
CA ASN A 48 -9.93 -0.05 22.68
C ASN A 48 -11.42 -0.27 22.46
N LYS A 49 -11.76 -1.06 21.45
CA LYS A 49 -13.16 -1.38 21.14
C LYS A 49 -13.35 -2.81 20.69
N THR A 50 -14.59 -3.26 20.75
CA THR A 50 -15.07 -4.53 20.22
C THR A 50 -16.00 -4.18 19.07
N TYR A 51 -15.83 -4.82 17.91
CA TYR A 51 -16.73 -4.65 16.78
C TYR A 51 -18.13 -5.14 17.15
N ASP A 52 -19.16 -4.33 16.88
CA ASP A 52 -20.56 -4.67 17.08
C ASP A 52 -21.29 -4.72 15.73
N PRO A 53 -21.70 -5.91 15.24
CA PRO A 53 -22.40 -6.04 13.96
C PRO A 53 -23.79 -5.39 13.94
N LYS A 54 -24.32 -4.96 15.09
CA LYS A 54 -25.65 -4.34 15.21
C LYS A 54 -25.65 -2.83 14.98
N ILE A 55 -24.48 -2.18 15.02
CA ILE A 55 -24.35 -0.74 14.78
C ILE A 55 -23.74 -0.47 13.41
N SER A 56 -23.86 0.79 12.94
CA SER A 56 -23.33 1.15 11.63
C SER A 56 -21.80 1.03 11.58
N LEU A 57 -21.28 0.90 10.36
CA LEU A 57 -19.85 0.87 10.14
C LEU A 57 -19.16 2.12 10.71
N ASP A 58 -19.72 3.30 10.42
CA ASP A 58 -19.17 4.57 10.87
C ASP A 58 -19.09 4.68 12.39
N GLU A 59 -20.06 4.12 13.13
CA GLU A 59 -20.05 4.13 14.60
C GLU A 59 -19.05 3.12 15.18
N ASN A 60 -18.89 1.96 14.54
CA ASN A 60 -17.85 0.99 14.90
C ASN A 60 -16.45 1.60 14.82
N PHE A 61 -16.18 2.40 13.79
CA PHE A 61 -14.85 2.96 13.51
C PHE A 61 -14.63 4.39 14.02
N LYS A 62 -15.43 4.83 14.99
CA LYS A 62 -15.06 5.95 15.88
C LYS A 62 -14.32 5.44 17.09
N THR A 63 -13.68 6.28 17.90
CA THR A 63 -13.30 5.92 19.28
C THR A 63 -13.29 7.18 20.13
N THR A 64 -12.89 7.08 21.39
CA THR A 64 -12.81 8.19 22.32
C THR A 64 -11.39 8.35 22.81
N VAL A 65 -10.87 9.59 22.79
CA VAL A 65 -9.63 9.92 23.48
C VAL A 65 -9.79 9.69 24.98
N THR A 66 -8.90 8.91 25.57
CA THR A 66 -8.86 8.65 27.01
C THR A 66 -7.84 9.54 27.72
N SER A 67 -6.79 9.97 27.02
CA SER A 67 -5.84 10.95 27.56
C SER A 67 -5.09 11.69 26.45
N VAL A 68 -4.71 12.93 26.75
CA VAL A 68 -3.85 13.78 25.91
C VAL A 68 -2.71 14.27 26.79
N LYS A 69 -1.49 13.80 26.52
CA LYS A 69 -0.30 14.15 27.27
C LYS A 69 0.65 14.98 26.42
N VAL A 70 1.06 16.13 26.91
CA VAL A 70 2.12 16.93 26.29
C VAL A 70 3.46 16.37 26.76
N VAL A 71 4.38 16.14 25.82
CA VAL A 71 5.71 15.59 26.08
C VAL A 71 6.78 16.43 25.39
N SER A 72 7.93 16.55 26.02
CA SER A 72 9.07 17.24 25.43
C SER A 72 9.59 16.47 24.21
N GLU A 73 10.03 17.18 23.19
CA GLU A 73 10.59 16.57 21.98
C GLU A 73 11.85 15.75 22.27
N ASN A 74 12.75 16.29 23.09
CA ASN A 74 14.09 15.73 23.36
C ASN A 74 14.39 15.62 24.86
N GLY A 75 13.36 15.65 25.72
CA GLY A 75 13.47 15.58 27.18
C GLY A 75 13.98 16.85 27.86
N LYS A 76 14.66 17.75 27.13
CA LYS A 76 15.26 18.99 27.66
C LYS A 76 14.25 19.95 28.29
N ASP A 77 13.02 19.97 27.79
CA ASP A 77 11.98 20.92 28.21
C ASP A 77 10.95 20.31 29.16
N ALA A 78 11.16 19.08 29.64
CA ALA A 78 10.24 18.40 30.56
C ALA A 78 9.99 19.22 31.83
N ALA A 79 11.05 19.82 32.40
CA ALA A 79 10.93 20.69 33.56
C ALA A 79 10.10 21.95 33.29
N LEU A 80 10.14 22.49 32.05
CA LEU A 80 9.33 23.64 31.65
C LEU A 80 7.86 23.26 31.49
N ILE A 81 7.58 22.09 30.89
CA ILE A 81 6.23 21.53 30.77
C ILE A 81 5.55 21.43 32.16
N ASP A 82 6.26 20.88 33.14
CA ASP A 82 5.73 20.70 34.50
C ASP A 82 5.59 22.03 35.26
N LYS A 83 6.56 22.95 35.08
CA LYS A 83 6.57 24.28 35.71
C LYS A 83 5.39 25.12 35.24
N TYR A 84 5.16 25.17 33.92
CA TYR A 84 4.11 25.99 33.32
C TYR A 84 2.80 25.24 33.11
N LYS A 85 2.63 24.04 33.69
CA LYS A 85 1.39 23.25 33.64
C LYS A 85 0.87 23.10 32.21
N VAL A 86 1.77 22.74 31.29
CA VAL A 86 1.43 22.58 29.88
C VAL A 86 0.60 21.31 29.71
N ASN A 87 -0.66 21.47 29.32
CA ASN A 87 -1.65 20.42 29.15
C ASN A 87 -2.16 20.39 27.71
N GLY A 88 -2.61 19.23 27.28
CA GLY A 88 -3.27 19.05 25.99
C GLY A 88 -4.74 18.69 26.18
N SER A 89 -5.58 19.14 25.26
CA SER A 89 -6.96 18.65 25.13
C SER A 89 -7.30 18.42 23.66
N TYR A 90 -8.29 17.56 23.42
CA TYR A 90 -8.78 17.24 22.09
C TYR A 90 -10.30 17.33 22.08
N GLU A 91 -10.85 18.10 21.14
CA GLU A 91 -12.31 18.35 21.03
C GLU A 91 -12.88 17.88 19.69
N GLY A 92 -12.21 16.94 19.03
CA GLY A 92 -12.64 16.36 17.76
C GLY A 92 -13.28 14.98 17.91
N GLU A 93 -13.91 14.53 16.83
CA GLU A 93 -14.25 13.12 16.66
C GLU A 93 -12.97 12.35 16.33
N VAL A 94 -12.79 11.21 16.98
CA VAL A 94 -11.65 10.32 16.72
C VAL A 94 -12.12 9.18 15.84
N LYS A 95 -11.48 9.00 14.69
CA LYS A 95 -11.78 7.92 13.76
C LYS A 95 -10.64 6.92 13.69
N LEU A 96 -10.96 5.68 13.38
CA LEU A 96 -10.00 4.64 13.10
C LEU A 96 -9.64 4.67 11.60
N ASP A 97 -8.38 4.35 11.32
CA ASP A 97 -7.78 4.40 9.98
C ASP A 97 -8.06 3.12 9.18
N GLY A 98 -9.34 2.77 9.05
CA GLY A 98 -9.82 1.65 8.25
C GLY A 98 -10.60 0.60 9.03
N PRO A 99 -11.42 -0.20 8.32
CA PRO A 99 -12.34 -1.14 8.95
C PRO A 99 -11.73 -2.51 9.36
N THR A 100 -10.53 -2.51 9.92
CA THR A 100 -9.80 -3.74 10.31
C THR A 100 -9.95 -4.11 11.79
N ILE A 101 -9.64 -5.36 12.10
CA ILE A 101 -9.52 -5.90 13.46
C ILE A 101 -8.04 -5.93 13.85
N GLY A 102 -7.72 -5.88 15.15
CA GLY A 102 -6.35 -5.85 15.66
C GLY A 102 -5.89 -4.44 16.04
N ASP A 103 -4.62 -4.14 15.85
CA ASP A 103 -4.06 -2.82 16.18
C ASP A 103 -4.38 -1.81 15.07
N VAL A 104 -5.38 -0.95 15.25
CA VAL A 104 -5.84 -0.02 14.22
C VAL A 104 -5.33 1.39 14.49
N PRO A 105 -4.63 2.04 13.53
CA PRO A 105 -4.20 3.42 13.69
C PRO A 105 -5.39 4.37 13.88
N VAL A 106 -5.15 5.44 14.63
CA VAL A 106 -6.16 6.45 14.92
C VAL A 106 -5.89 7.72 14.10
N LEU A 107 -6.92 8.20 13.42
CA LEU A 107 -6.93 9.46 12.69
C LEU A 107 -7.30 10.60 13.63
N ILE A 108 -6.36 11.53 13.81
CA ILE A 108 -6.49 12.72 14.65
C ILE A 108 -6.44 13.96 13.77
N ASP A 109 -7.49 14.79 13.85
CA ASP A 109 -7.48 16.14 13.29
C ASP A 109 -6.67 17.08 14.19
N ASN A 110 -5.43 17.38 13.79
CA ASN A 110 -4.53 18.26 14.56
C ASN A 110 -5.11 19.65 14.83
N SER A 111 -6.06 20.15 14.03
CA SER A 111 -6.70 21.46 14.25
C SER A 111 -7.62 21.48 15.48
N LYS A 112 -8.04 20.31 15.96
CA LYS A 112 -8.88 20.14 17.16
C LYS A 112 -8.08 19.91 18.43
N LEU A 113 -6.76 19.86 18.32
CA LEU A 113 -5.86 19.75 19.45
C LEU A 113 -5.57 21.14 20.03
N LYS A 114 -5.73 21.29 21.34
CA LYS A 114 -5.42 22.53 22.05
C LYS A 114 -4.32 22.27 23.05
N ILE A 115 -3.36 23.18 23.11
CA ILE A 115 -2.32 23.22 24.15
C ILE A 115 -2.64 24.41 25.04
N THR A 116 -2.74 24.16 26.34
CA THR A 116 -2.96 25.18 27.36
C THR A 116 -1.83 25.14 28.36
N TYR A 117 -1.49 26.30 28.93
CA TYR A 117 -0.42 26.42 29.91
C TYR A 117 -0.65 27.67 30.75
N THR A 118 -0.01 27.71 31.92
CA THR A 118 0.00 28.90 32.78
C THR A 118 0.58 30.08 32.01
N PRO A 119 -0.17 31.19 31.86
CA PRO A 119 0.28 32.38 31.15
C PRO A 119 1.62 32.89 31.69
N ASN A 120 2.53 33.26 30.79
CA ASN A 120 3.86 33.75 31.12
C ASN A 120 4.43 34.56 29.94
N ASP A 121 5.43 35.40 30.22
CA ASP A 121 6.04 36.28 29.21
C ASP A 121 7.35 35.69 28.62
N ASP A 122 7.80 34.54 29.13
CA ASP A 122 9.09 33.96 28.78
C ASP A 122 9.01 32.92 27.67
N TYR A 123 7.90 32.18 27.58
CA TYR A 123 7.75 30.99 26.76
C TYR A 123 6.37 30.87 26.11
N GLU A 124 6.39 30.49 24.84
CA GLU A 124 5.21 30.13 24.03
C GLU A 124 5.32 28.66 23.65
N PHE A 125 4.35 27.83 24.04
CA PHE A 125 4.38 26.40 23.73
C PHE A 125 3.58 26.10 22.47
N THR A 126 4.22 25.49 21.47
CA THR A 126 3.62 25.20 20.16
C THR A 126 3.66 23.73 19.83
N LEU A 127 2.62 23.22 19.18
CA LEU A 127 2.56 21.83 18.71
C LEU A 127 3.61 21.59 17.63
N ASN A 128 4.47 20.60 17.85
CA ASN A 128 5.40 20.08 16.84
C ASN A 128 4.76 18.93 16.06
N LYS A 129 4.49 17.81 16.74
CA LYS A 129 3.82 16.65 16.17
C LYS A 129 2.97 15.91 17.19
N VAL A 130 1.95 15.24 16.68
CA VAL A 130 1.22 14.20 17.42
C VAL A 130 1.96 12.88 17.20
N LEU A 131 2.26 12.17 18.28
CA LEU A 131 2.88 10.84 18.20
C LEU A 131 1.85 9.83 17.66
N PRO A 132 2.29 8.84 16.86
CA PRO A 132 1.39 7.81 16.35
C PRO A 132 0.61 7.13 17.48
N VAL A 133 -0.68 6.89 17.25
CA VAL A 133 -1.59 6.23 18.17
C VAL A 133 -2.35 5.15 17.42
N SER A 134 -2.44 3.98 18.04
CA SER A 134 -3.27 2.86 17.60
C SER A 134 -4.11 2.39 18.77
N VAL A 135 -5.28 1.82 18.47
CA VAL A 135 -6.13 1.15 19.46
C VAL A 135 -6.36 -0.29 19.04
N LYS A 136 -6.60 -1.17 20.00
CA LYS A 136 -6.99 -2.54 19.70
C LYS A 136 -8.48 -2.60 19.42
N VAL A 137 -8.84 -3.05 18.22
CA VAL A 137 -10.20 -3.44 17.85
C VAL A 137 -10.29 -4.96 17.95
N PHE A 138 -11.13 -5.44 18.85
CA PHE A 138 -11.46 -6.86 18.99
C PHE A 138 -12.58 -7.22 18.01
N ASP A 139 -12.59 -8.47 17.55
CA ASP A 139 -13.74 -9.04 16.87
C ASP A 139 -14.96 -9.08 17.81
N ASP A 140 -16.13 -9.48 17.30
CA ASP A 140 -17.35 -9.60 18.10
C ASP A 140 -17.33 -10.80 19.08
N GLY A 141 -16.20 -11.50 19.21
CA GLY A 141 -16.04 -12.69 20.02
C GLY A 141 -16.82 -13.90 19.50
N ALA A 142 -17.29 -13.87 18.25
CA ALA A 142 -17.93 -15.02 17.63
C ALA A 142 -16.98 -16.22 17.62
N ALA A 143 -17.52 -17.41 17.87
CA ALA A 143 -16.72 -18.63 17.83
C ALA A 143 -16.09 -18.80 16.43
N THR A 144 -14.81 -19.14 16.41
CA THR A 144 -14.12 -19.48 15.16
C THR A 144 -14.90 -20.61 14.46
N PRO A 145 -15.13 -20.52 13.14
CA PRO A 145 -15.81 -21.59 12.41
C PRO A 145 -15.11 -22.93 12.61
N THR A 146 -15.89 -23.96 12.88
CA THR A 146 -15.42 -25.35 12.91
C THR A 146 -14.82 -25.74 11.55
N ILE A 147 -13.99 -26.77 11.51
CA ILE A 147 -13.39 -27.27 10.25
C ILE A 147 -14.48 -27.57 9.18
N GLU A 148 -15.61 -28.13 9.60
CA GLU A 148 -16.72 -28.41 8.69
C GLU A 148 -17.42 -27.14 8.19
N GLU A 149 -17.51 -26.09 9.01
CA GLU A 149 -18.01 -24.79 8.57
C GLU A 149 -17.04 -24.09 7.61
N GLN A 150 -15.73 -24.17 7.86
CA GLN A 150 -14.70 -23.65 6.96
C GLN A 150 -14.79 -24.32 5.59
N LYS A 151 -14.92 -25.65 5.55
CA LYS A 151 -15.16 -26.39 4.28
C LYS A 151 -16.42 -25.88 3.57
N LYS A 152 -17.53 -25.68 4.29
CA LYS A 152 -18.76 -25.13 3.70
C LYS A 152 -18.58 -23.70 3.19
N GLN A 153 -17.78 -22.87 3.86
CA GLN A 153 -17.45 -21.51 3.39
C GLN A 153 -16.66 -21.56 2.08
N ILE A 154 -15.68 -22.45 1.97
CA ILE A 154 -14.92 -22.69 0.74
C ILE A 154 -15.86 -23.08 -0.41
N GLU A 155 -16.76 -24.04 -0.20
CA GLU A 155 -17.72 -24.46 -1.24
C GLU A 155 -18.71 -23.35 -1.62
N ARG A 156 -19.09 -22.48 -0.69
CA ARG A 156 -19.89 -21.28 -0.99
C ARG A 156 -19.12 -20.26 -1.83
N ALA A 157 -17.84 -20.05 -1.54
CA ALA A 157 -17.00 -19.15 -2.31
C ALA A 157 -16.83 -19.64 -3.75
N LYS A 158 -16.53 -20.94 -3.94
CA LYS A 158 -16.50 -21.58 -5.27
C LYS A 158 -17.82 -21.40 -6.02
N LYS A 159 -18.95 -21.64 -5.35
CA LYS A 159 -20.27 -21.43 -5.97
C LYS A 159 -20.52 -19.98 -6.38
N ALA A 160 -20.11 -19.01 -5.54
CA ALA A 160 -20.26 -17.60 -5.86
C ALA A 160 -19.41 -17.19 -7.08
N GLU A 161 -18.20 -17.74 -7.18
CA GLU A 161 -17.33 -17.57 -8.35
C GLU A 161 -17.95 -18.21 -9.62
N ASP A 162 -18.49 -19.43 -9.50
CA ASP A 162 -19.21 -20.12 -10.58
C ASP A 162 -20.41 -19.30 -11.10
N ASP A 163 -21.21 -18.74 -10.20
CA ASP A 163 -22.36 -17.91 -10.54
C ASP A 163 -21.91 -16.60 -11.22
N LEU A 164 -20.80 -16.00 -10.77
CA LEU A 164 -20.22 -14.79 -11.37
C LEU A 164 -19.72 -15.06 -12.79
N TYR A 165 -18.87 -16.06 -12.98
CA TYR A 165 -18.31 -16.40 -14.29
C TYR A 165 -19.41 -16.86 -15.26
N SER A 166 -20.42 -17.56 -14.74
CA SER A 166 -21.60 -17.92 -15.51
C SER A 166 -22.36 -16.72 -16.06
N LYS A 167 -22.51 -15.65 -15.27
CA LYS A 167 -23.16 -14.40 -15.68
C LYS A 167 -22.32 -13.61 -16.67
N LEU A 168 -21.01 -13.62 -16.51
CA LEU A 168 -20.06 -12.98 -17.43
C LEU A 168 -19.91 -13.75 -18.75
N GLY A 169 -20.41 -14.99 -18.83
CA GLY A 169 -20.34 -15.79 -20.06
C GLY A 169 -18.95 -16.34 -20.35
N ILE A 170 -18.07 -16.39 -19.36
CA ILE A 170 -16.68 -16.84 -19.51
C ILE A 170 -16.66 -18.25 -20.07
N GLY A 171 -15.97 -18.44 -21.20
CA GLY A 171 -15.80 -19.74 -21.82
C GLY A 171 -17.07 -20.37 -22.43
N LYS A 172 -18.19 -19.64 -22.52
CA LYS A 172 -19.45 -20.20 -23.06
C LYS A 172 -19.63 -20.02 -24.57
N GLY A 173 -19.05 -18.96 -25.13
CA GLY A 173 -19.19 -18.59 -26.54
C GLY A 173 -18.05 -19.07 -27.43
N THR A 174 -17.95 -18.47 -28.62
CA THR A 174 -16.75 -18.56 -29.46
C THR A 174 -15.58 -17.88 -28.77
N VAL A 175 -14.37 -18.40 -28.98
CA VAL A 175 -13.16 -17.74 -28.52
C VAL A 175 -13.04 -16.39 -29.25
N PRO A 176 -12.79 -15.27 -28.54
CA PRO A 176 -12.53 -13.97 -29.17
C PRO A 176 -11.39 -14.03 -30.18
N GLU A 177 -11.40 -13.17 -31.19
CA GLU A 177 -10.31 -13.15 -32.17
C GLU A 177 -9.01 -12.62 -31.55
N PHE A 178 -7.91 -13.35 -31.73
CA PHE A 178 -6.58 -12.87 -31.38
C PHE A 178 -6.23 -11.60 -32.16
N SER A 179 -5.88 -10.55 -31.44
CA SER A 179 -5.35 -9.32 -32.00
C SER A 179 -4.25 -8.77 -31.09
N TRP A 180 -3.54 -7.75 -31.55
CA TRP A 180 -2.53 -7.06 -30.76
C TRP A 180 -2.50 -5.58 -31.16
N GLY A 181 -2.08 -4.72 -30.24
CA GLY A 181 -2.01 -3.29 -30.45
C GLY A 181 -0.84 -2.69 -29.69
N GLY A 182 -0.33 -1.54 -30.15
CA GLY A 182 0.84 -0.87 -29.58
C GLY A 182 1.95 -0.64 -30.60
N SER A 183 3.09 -0.18 -30.12
CA SER A 183 4.24 0.19 -30.94
C SER A 183 5.37 -0.82 -30.81
N ARG A 184 6.05 -1.09 -31.93
CA ARG A 184 7.29 -1.88 -31.95
C ARG A 184 8.40 -1.19 -31.14
N SER A 185 9.41 -1.95 -30.77
CA SER A 185 10.65 -1.42 -30.21
C SER A 185 11.30 -0.45 -31.20
N ILE A 186 11.76 0.71 -30.70
CA ILE A 186 12.34 1.78 -31.55
C ILE A 186 13.74 1.39 -32.05
N ASP A 187 14.53 0.72 -31.21
CA ASP A 187 15.95 0.44 -31.47
C ASP A 187 16.34 -1.03 -31.23
N GLY A 188 15.37 -1.90 -30.91
CA GLY A 188 15.63 -3.28 -30.53
C GLY A 188 16.38 -3.42 -29.20
N LYS A 189 16.52 -2.33 -28.42
CA LYS A 189 17.13 -2.35 -27.08
C LYS A 189 16.09 -2.12 -26.01
N ALA A 190 15.22 -1.13 -26.19
CA ALA A 190 14.06 -0.94 -25.31
C ALA A 190 12.93 -1.92 -25.65
N GLU A 191 12.15 -2.30 -24.65
CA GLU A 191 10.89 -3.02 -24.89
C GLU A 191 9.91 -2.13 -25.68
N GLY A 192 9.19 -2.74 -26.62
CA GLY A 192 8.04 -2.12 -27.27
C GLY A 192 6.82 -2.07 -26.36
N THR A 193 5.70 -1.56 -26.88
CA THR A 193 4.46 -1.42 -26.12
C THR A 193 3.34 -2.33 -26.63
N ILE A 194 3.67 -3.33 -27.46
CA ILE A 194 2.63 -4.23 -27.97
C ILE A 194 2.04 -5.06 -26.82
N GLU A 195 0.72 -4.99 -26.70
CA GLU A 195 -0.13 -5.79 -25.82
C GLU A 195 -0.94 -6.79 -26.65
N LEU A 196 -1.18 -7.97 -26.08
CA LEU A 196 -1.97 -9.02 -26.72
C LEU A 196 -3.42 -8.89 -26.27
N ASN A 197 -4.33 -8.91 -27.23
CA ASN A 197 -5.75 -9.07 -26.97
C ASN A 197 -6.12 -10.52 -27.30
N ASP A 198 -5.93 -11.36 -26.29
CA ASP A 198 -5.89 -12.81 -26.42
C ASP A 198 -6.77 -13.52 -25.38
N TYR A 199 -7.53 -12.79 -24.56
CA TYR A 199 -8.43 -13.35 -23.54
C TYR A 199 -7.70 -14.18 -22.45
N VAL A 200 -6.41 -13.88 -22.20
CA VAL A 200 -5.54 -14.65 -21.31
C VAL A 200 -6.02 -14.69 -19.85
N TRP A 201 -6.57 -13.60 -19.33
CA TRP A 201 -6.98 -13.53 -17.92
C TRP A 201 -8.23 -14.34 -17.63
N GLU A 202 -9.19 -14.31 -18.54
CA GLU A 202 -10.42 -15.08 -18.45
C GLU A 202 -10.14 -16.58 -18.56
N VAL A 203 -9.21 -16.97 -19.44
CA VAL A 203 -8.76 -18.35 -19.56
C VAL A 203 -7.99 -18.80 -18.31
N PHE A 204 -7.00 -18.03 -17.87
CA PHE A 204 -6.21 -18.38 -16.71
C PHE A 204 -7.06 -18.50 -15.44
N SER A 205 -7.96 -17.54 -15.21
CA SER A 205 -8.82 -17.51 -14.02
C SER A 205 -9.87 -18.62 -14.06
N SER A 206 -10.51 -18.87 -15.21
CA SER A 206 -11.47 -19.98 -15.34
C SER A 206 -10.81 -21.34 -15.13
N ALA A 207 -9.59 -21.54 -15.62
CA ALA A 207 -8.86 -22.80 -15.45
C ALA A 207 -8.44 -23.06 -14.00
N ARG A 208 -8.17 -22.00 -13.23
CA ARG A 208 -7.66 -22.07 -11.85
C ARG A 208 -8.73 -22.04 -10.76
N SER A 209 -9.91 -21.50 -11.05
CA SER A 209 -11.03 -21.31 -10.10
C SER A 209 -11.82 -22.57 -9.78
N GLY A 210 -11.66 -23.64 -10.57
CA GLY A 210 -12.56 -24.81 -10.49
C GLY A 210 -13.91 -24.58 -11.18
N TYR A 211 -14.03 -23.49 -11.96
CA TYR A 211 -15.24 -23.16 -12.70
C TYR A 211 -15.59 -24.20 -13.76
N THR A 212 -16.82 -24.69 -13.69
CA THR A 212 -17.30 -25.81 -14.52
C THR A 212 -18.11 -25.37 -15.74
N GLY A 213 -18.40 -24.08 -15.89
CA GLY A 213 -19.28 -23.55 -16.94
C GLY A 213 -18.61 -23.28 -18.29
N VAL A 214 -17.34 -23.63 -18.45
CA VAL A 214 -16.62 -23.54 -19.74
C VAL A 214 -17.14 -24.61 -20.70
N ARG A 215 -17.48 -24.24 -21.94
CA ARG A 215 -17.94 -25.21 -22.93
C ARG A 215 -16.83 -26.21 -23.28
N ALA A 216 -17.23 -27.44 -23.61
CA ALA A 216 -16.30 -28.42 -24.14
C ALA A 216 -15.54 -27.88 -25.36
N GLY A 217 -14.23 -28.13 -25.40
CA GLY A 217 -13.33 -27.69 -26.47
C GLY A 217 -12.96 -26.21 -26.46
N PHE A 218 -13.47 -25.39 -25.53
CA PHE A 218 -13.13 -23.96 -25.49
C PHE A 218 -11.63 -23.72 -25.34
N TYR A 219 -10.97 -24.44 -24.43
CA TYR A 219 -9.53 -24.30 -24.19
C TYR A 219 -8.70 -24.78 -25.38
N ASP A 220 -9.11 -25.85 -26.06
CA ASP A 220 -8.46 -26.32 -27.29
C ASP A 220 -8.55 -25.27 -28.40
N ASP A 221 -9.74 -24.66 -28.56
CA ASP A 221 -9.97 -23.60 -29.54
C ASP A 221 -9.14 -22.35 -29.20
N TRP A 222 -9.03 -22.01 -27.90
CA TRP A 222 -8.22 -20.89 -27.44
C TRP A 222 -6.74 -21.14 -27.69
N PHE A 223 -6.23 -22.32 -27.36
CA PHE A 223 -4.84 -22.67 -27.61
C PHE A 223 -4.49 -22.62 -29.10
N LYS A 224 -5.37 -23.15 -29.97
CA LYS A 224 -5.22 -23.02 -31.44
C LYS A 224 -5.24 -21.55 -31.88
N MET A 225 -6.11 -20.73 -31.29
CA MET A 225 -6.17 -19.30 -31.58
C MET A 225 -4.85 -18.60 -31.19
N ILE A 226 -4.24 -18.95 -30.06
CA ILE A 226 -2.93 -18.43 -29.65
C ILE A 226 -1.85 -18.83 -30.66
N GLN A 227 -1.77 -20.12 -31.01
CA GLN A 227 -0.79 -20.62 -31.98
C GLN A 227 -0.89 -19.86 -33.32
N ASN A 228 -2.11 -19.71 -33.85
CA ASN A 228 -2.36 -19.00 -35.11
C ASN A 228 -2.06 -17.49 -34.99
N GLY A 229 -2.45 -16.87 -33.87
CA GLY A 229 -2.25 -15.45 -33.60
C GLY A 229 -0.77 -15.08 -33.53
N LEU A 230 -0.01 -15.85 -32.76
CA LEU A 230 1.43 -15.68 -32.65
C LEU A 230 2.15 -15.97 -33.97
N GLN A 231 1.70 -16.96 -34.75
CA GLN A 231 2.25 -17.15 -36.11
C GLN A 231 2.02 -15.92 -37.00
N LYS A 232 0.80 -15.35 -37.00
CA LYS A 232 0.50 -14.11 -37.74
C LYS A 232 1.37 -12.94 -37.32
N MET A 233 1.69 -12.83 -36.03
CA MET A 233 2.63 -11.80 -35.53
C MET A 233 4.03 -12.01 -36.09
N LYS A 234 4.53 -13.24 -36.04
CA LYS A 234 5.85 -13.61 -36.57
C LYS A 234 5.96 -13.31 -38.07
N ASP A 235 4.93 -13.64 -38.83
CA ASP A 235 4.88 -13.39 -40.29
C ASP A 235 4.90 -11.89 -40.64
N LYS A 236 4.40 -11.04 -39.73
CA LYS A 236 4.49 -9.57 -39.83
C LYS A 236 5.84 -9.01 -39.32
N GLY A 237 6.79 -9.88 -38.98
CA GLY A 237 8.11 -9.50 -38.49
C GLY A 237 8.09 -8.87 -37.10
N ILE A 238 7.10 -9.22 -36.26
CA ILE A 238 7.08 -8.80 -34.85
C ILE A 238 8.02 -9.71 -34.07
N THR A 239 8.93 -9.10 -33.33
CA THR A 239 9.93 -9.77 -32.50
C THR A 239 9.48 -9.83 -31.05
N ALA A 240 10.12 -10.68 -30.24
CA ALA A 240 9.83 -10.78 -28.82
C ALA A 240 9.94 -9.43 -28.08
N ARG A 241 10.89 -8.59 -28.49
CA ARG A 241 11.17 -7.28 -27.88
C ARG A 241 10.18 -6.20 -28.26
N ASP A 242 9.35 -6.43 -29.27
CA ASP A 242 8.29 -5.50 -29.64
C ASP A 242 7.08 -5.59 -28.70
N VAL A 243 6.94 -6.72 -28.01
CA VAL A 243 5.82 -7.08 -27.13
C VAL A 243 6.24 -6.91 -25.68
N LYS A 244 5.33 -6.39 -24.85
CA LYS A 244 5.54 -6.30 -23.41
C LYS A 244 5.87 -7.67 -22.83
N LEU A 245 6.94 -7.75 -22.03
CA LEU A 245 7.46 -9.02 -21.55
C LEU A 245 6.41 -9.79 -20.71
N THR A 246 5.58 -9.05 -19.98
CA THR A 246 4.51 -9.64 -19.16
C THR A 246 3.43 -10.37 -19.96
N GLU A 247 3.28 -10.10 -21.26
CA GLU A 247 2.33 -10.81 -22.12
C GLU A 247 2.81 -12.24 -22.38
N TRP A 248 4.11 -12.43 -22.62
CA TRP A 248 4.71 -13.76 -22.77
C TRP A 248 4.61 -14.58 -21.49
N GLU A 249 4.82 -13.94 -20.35
CA GLU A 249 4.79 -14.58 -19.03
C GLU A 249 3.38 -15.04 -18.66
N LYS A 250 2.37 -14.18 -18.87
CA LYS A 250 0.95 -14.51 -18.64
C LYS A 250 0.50 -15.63 -19.57
N LEU A 251 0.95 -15.65 -20.82
CA LEU A 251 0.64 -16.72 -21.76
C LEU A 251 1.14 -18.08 -21.28
N ILE A 252 2.38 -18.17 -20.80
CA ILE A 252 2.93 -19.43 -20.26
C ILE A 252 2.06 -19.91 -19.08
N LEU A 253 1.69 -19.02 -18.16
CA LEU A 253 0.84 -19.34 -17.01
C LEU A 253 -0.55 -19.85 -17.45
N ALA A 254 -1.19 -19.16 -18.40
CA ALA A 254 -2.51 -19.51 -18.90
C ALA A 254 -2.52 -20.84 -19.68
N ILE A 255 -1.58 -21.03 -20.61
CA ILE A 255 -1.42 -22.27 -21.39
C ILE A 255 -1.22 -23.47 -20.45
N THR A 256 -0.34 -23.31 -19.46
CA THR A 256 -0.06 -24.37 -18.49
C THR A 256 -1.29 -24.66 -17.62
N ALA A 257 -2.03 -23.64 -17.20
CA ALA A 257 -3.23 -23.82 -16.36
C ALA A 257 -4.34 -24.62 -17.04
N ILE A 258 -4.49 -24.50 -18.37
CA ILE A 258 -5.46 -25.29 -19.14
C ILE A 258 -4.95 -26.70 -19.52
N GLY A 259 -3.75 -27.08 -19.06
CA GLY A 259 -3.17 -28.40 -19.28
C GLY A 259 -2.37 -28.57 -20.58
N TYR A 260 -2.09 -27.49 -21.29
CA TYR A 260 -1.22 -27.51 -22.47
C TYR A 260 0.23 -27.15 -22.11
N ASP A 261 1.17 -27.50 -22.99
CA ASP A 261 2.59 -27.17 -22.83
C ASP A 261 2.92 -25.87 -23.60
N ALA A 262 3.49 -24.88 -22.92
CA ALA A 262 3.89 -23.62 -23.54
C ALA A 262 4.98 -23.79 -24.63
N ARG A 263 5.78 -24.87 -24.57
CA ARG A 263 6.77 -25.25 -25.60
C ARG A 263 6.11 -25.75 -26.90
N ASP A 264 4.79 -25.93 -26.91
CA ASP A 264 4.03 -26.24 -28.13
C ASP A 264 3.64 -25.03 -28.96
N ILE A 265 3.98 -23.81 -28.51
CA ILE A 265 4.04 -22.65 -29.38
C ILE A 265 5.32 -22.72 -30.23
N LYS A 266 5.17 -22.86 -31.55
CA LYS A 266 6.31 -23.00 -32.48
C LYS A 266 6.75 -21.68 -33.12
N SER A 267 5.92 -20.65 -33.06
CA SER A 267 6.21 -19.33 -33.62
C SER A 267 7.25 -18.57 -32.79
N TYR A 268 7.18 -18.67 -31.46
CA TYR A 268 8.12 -18.05 -30.52
C TYR A 268 8.54 -19.07 -29.47
N ASP A 269 9.82 -19.06 -29.09
CA ASP A 269 10.31 -19.82 -27.95
C ASP A 269 10.02 -19.02 -26.66
N LEU A 270 8.89 -19.34 -26.03
CA LEU A 270 8.41 -18.59 -24.86
C LEU A 270 9.35 -18.73 -23.65
N ILE A 271 9.97 -19.90 -23.48
CA ILE A 271 10.86 -20.18 -22.34
C ILE A 271 12.16 -19.40 -22.50
N GLU A 272 12.73 -19.39 -23.70
CA GLU A 272 13.89 -18.54 -24.02
C GLU A 272 13.58 -17.06 -23.79
N ILE A 273 12.46 -16.56 -24.34
CA ILE A 273 12.07 -15.14 -24.22
C ILE A 273 12.00 -14.69 -22.76
N VAL A 274 11.32 -15.48 -21.92
CA VAL A 274 11.05 -15.12 -20.52
C VAL A 274 12.25 -15.36 -19.60
N SER A 275 13.09 -16.35 -19.89
CA SER A 275 14.29 -16.61 -19.09
C SER A 275 15.46 -15.68 -19.42
N ASN A 276 15.49 -15.08 -20.61
CA ASN A 276 16.59 -14.21 -21.05
C ASN A 276 16.66 -12.89 -20.25
N LYS A 277 17.78 -12.68 -19.54
CA LYS A 277 18.02 -11.50 -18.69
C LYS A 277 18.09 -10.20 -19.47
N ALA A 278 18.49 -10.22 -20.75
CA ALA A 278 18.51 -9.01 -21.56
C ALA A 278 17.10 -8.52 -21.87
N ASN A 279 16.13 -9.42 -22.05
CA ASN A 279 14.72 -9.03 -22.18
C ASN A 279 14.19 -8.45 -20.86
N LYS A 280 14.53 -9.07 -19.73
CA LYS A 280 14.15 -8.59 -18.39
C LYS A 280 14.70 -7.21 -18.09
N ALA A 281 15.97 -6.98 -18.38
CA ALA A 281 16.62 -5.69 -18.17
C ALA A 281 16.05 -4.57 -19.06
N ALA A 282 15.49 -4.93 -20.22
CA ALA A 282 14.85 -3.99 -21.14
C ALA A 282 13.39 -3.67 -20.76
N SER A 283 12.75 -4.50 -19.95
CA SER A 283 11.34 -4.35 -19.58
C SER A 283 11.16 -3.30 -18.48
N PRO A 284 10.38 -2.23 -18.69
CA PRO A 284 10.00 -1.29 -17.64
C PRO A 284 8.89 -1.82 -16.72
N GLU A 285 8.35 -3.01 -17.02
CA GLU A 285 7.18 -3.56 -16.33
C GLU A 285 7.54 -4.03 -14.91
N TYR A 286 6.92 -3.39 -13.92
CA TYR A 286 7.25 -3.53 -12.49
C TYR A 286 7.22 -4.97 -11.97
N LEU A 287 6.33 -5.81 -12.52
CA LEU A 287 6.11 -7.20 -12.09
C LEU A 287 6.70 -8.25 -13.03
N SER A 288 7.47 -7.84 -14.05
CA SER A 288 8.01 -8.77 -15.06
C SER A 288 8.89 -9.85 -14.45
N LEU A 289 9.70 -9.53 -13.43
CA LEU A 289 10.54 -10.54 -12.79
C LEU A 289 9.69 -11.61 -12.09
N GLN A 290 8.68 -11.19 -11.34
CA GLN A 290 7.79 -12.08 -10.58
C GLN A 290 6.99 -12.98 -11.51
N TYR A 291 6.33 -12.41 -12.51
CA TYR A 291 5.58 -13.17 -13.51
C TYR A 291 6.50 -14.13 -14.27
N GLY A 292 7.72 -13.71 -14.61
CA GLY A 292 8.71 -14.60 -15.21
C GLY A 292 9.09 -15.78 -14.35
N ILE A 293 9.36 -15.57 -13.07
CA ILE A 293 9.68 -16.66 -12.15
C ILE A 293 8.48 -17.61 -12.02
N LEU A 294 7.27 -17.08 -11.84
CA LEU A 294 6.05 -17.89 -11.78
C LEU A 294 5.84 -18.68 -13.07
N ALA A 295 6.02 -18.06 -14.24
CA ALA A 295 5.89 -18.69 -15.53
C ALA A 295 6.90 -19.84 -15.71
N LEU A 296 8.18 -19.62 -15.36
CA LEU A 296 9.22 -20.64 -15.51
C LEU A 296 9.10 -21.78 -14.50
N THR A 297 8.47 -21.54 -13.34
CA THR A 297 8.36 -22.53 -12.24
C THR A 297 6.98 -23.19 -12.15
N CYS A 298 6.00 -22.79 -12.95
CA CYS A 298 4.65 -23.38 -12.94
C CYS A 298 4.58 -24.80 -13.54
N ASN A 299 5.66 -25.27 -14.17
CA ASN A 299 5.85 -26.63 -14.68
C ASN A 299 7.36 -26.98 -14.71
N ASP A 300 7.75 -28.00 -15.45
CA ASP A 300 9.14 -28.43 -15.68
C ASP A 300 9.97 -27.50 -16.59
N TYR A 301 9.50 -26.29 -16.91
CA TYR A 301 10.17 -25.41 -17.88
C TYR A 301 11.59 -25.00 -17.49
N MET A 302 11.91 -24.98 -16.19
CA MET A 302 13.28 -24.73 -15.73
C MET A 302 14.31 -25.73 -16.28
N ASP A 303 13.89 -26.92 -16.70
CA ASP A 303 14.78 -27.92 -17.32
C ASP A 303 15.11 -27.58 -18.78
N SER A 304 14.33 -26.69 -19.39
CA SER A 304 14.54 -26.17 -20.75
C SER A 304 15.29 -24.84 -20.76
N VAL A 305 15.55 -24.23 -19.59
CA VAL A 305 16.31 -22.98 -19.48
C VAL A 305 17.81 -23.25 -19.62
N SER A 306 18.49 -22.48 -20.45
CA SER A 306 19.95 -22.51 -20.60
C SER A 306 20.66 -22.22 -19.27
N GLN A 307 21.67 -23.03 -18.94
CA GLN A 307 22.41 -22.92 -17.67
C GLN A 307 23.60 -21.93 -17.75
N ASP A 308 23.45 -20.87 -18.54
CA ASP A 308 24.46 -19.82 -18.69
C ASP A 308 24.15 -18.59 -17.82
N GLU A 309 25.02 -17.59 -17.90
CA GLU A 309 24.87 -16.34 -17.15
C GLU A 309 23.79 -15.40 -17.71
N ASN A 310 23.36 -15.60 -18.96
CA ASN A 310 22.39 -14.75 -19.65
C ASN A 310 20.94 -15.09 -19.29
N HIS A 311 20.70 -16.21 -18.61
CA HIS A 311 19.35 -16.68 -18.28
C HIS A 311 19.07 -16.70 -16.77
N ILE A 312 17.79 -16.54 -16.43
CA ILE A 312 17.26 -16.74 -15.07
C ILE A 312 17.18 -18.24 -14.82
N ASN A 313 18.29 -18.83 -14.37
CA ASN A 313 18.38 -20.23 -13.97
C ASN A 313 17.94 -20.44 -12.51
N ARG A 314 17.93 -21.69 -12.03
CA ARG A 314 17.47 -22.05 -10.68
C ARG A 314 18.22 -21.28 -9.57
N ALA A 315 19.54 -21.15 -9.70
CA ALA A 315 20.35 -20.42 -8.71
C ALA A 315 19.98 -18.93 -8.64
N TYR A 316 19.66 -18.30 -9.78
CA TYR A 316 19.16 -16.93 -9.80
C TYR A 316 17.84 -16.80 -9.03
N ILE A 317 16.89 -17.71 -9.26
CA ILE A 317 15.59 -17.71 -8.58
C ILE A 317 15.76 -17.91 -7.07
N GLU A 318 16.61 -18.84 -6.66
CA GLU A 318 16.89 -19.09 -5.24
C GLU A 318 17.48 -17.85 -4.55
N ASN A 319 18.47 -17.18 -5.18
CA ASN A 319 19.04 -15.94 -4.66
C ASN A 319 17.99 -14.82 -4.56
N TYR A 320 17.11 -14.72 -5.55
CA TYR A 320 16.00 -13.76 -5.54
C TYR A 320 15.06 -14.02 -4.36
N VAL A 321 14.62 -15.26 -4.17
CA VAL A 321 13.71 -15.69 -3.09
C VAL A 321 14.31 -15.43 -1.70
N GLN A 322 15.58 -15.79 -1.49
CA GLN A 322 16.27 -15.51 -0.23
C GLN A 322 16.43 -14.00 0.01
N GLY A 323 16.73 -13.22 -1.04
CA GLY A 323 16.77 -11.76 -0.96
C GLY A 323 15.43 -11.14 -0.54
N CYS A 324 14.32 -11.63 -1.11
CA CYS A 324 12.97 -11.23 -0.71
C CYS A 324 12.69 -11.59 0.75
N ALA A 325 13.04 -12.81 1.18
CA ALA A 325 12.82 -13.27 2.55
C ALA A 325 13.62 -12.43 3.55
N ALA A 326 14.90 -12.19 3.29
CA ALA A 326 15.75 -11.34 4.11
C ALA A 326 15.23 -9.90 4.21
N ASN A 327 14.75 -9.34 3.09
CA ASN A 327 14.15 -8.00 3.09
C ASN A 327 12.88 -7.95 3.94
N LYS A 328 12.01 -8.97 3.82
CA LYS A 328 10.77 -9.04 4.60
C LYS A 328 11.05 -9.10 6.10
N ILE A 329 12.00 -9.94 6.52
CA ILE A 329 12.42 -10.07 7.92
C ILE A 329 13.01 -8.75 8.43
N ALA A 330 13.86 -8.08 7.66
CA ALA A 330 14.51 -6.83 8.06
C ALA A 330 13.53 -5.64 8.21
N ASN A 331 12.37 -5.71 7.54
CA ASN A 331 11.33 -4.70 7.56
C ASN A 331 10.12 -5.05 8.43
N SER A 332 10.12 -6.22 9.06
CA SER A 332 9.09 -6.64 10.02
C SER A 332 8.81 -5.53 11.05
N GLY A 333 7.54 -5.14 11.19
CA GLY A 333 7.09 -4.12 12.12
C GLY A 333 7.36 -2.66 11.70
N LYS A 334 7.94 -2.42 10.51
CA LYS A 334 8.11 -1.07 9.94
C LYS A 334 7.06 -0.73 8.88
N GLU A 335 6.29 -1.72 8.46
CA GLU A 335 5.29 -1.59 7.39
C GLU A 335 4.01 -0.90 7.89
N ILE A 336 3.17 -0.48 6.95
CA ILE A 336 1.89 0.15 7.26
C ILE A 336 0.99 -0.90 7.93
N ILE A 337 0.55 -0.59 9.14
CA ILE A 337 -0.33 -1.45 9.93
C ILE A 337 -1.67 -1.65 9.18
N ASN A 338 -2.17 -2.89 9.18
CA ASN A 338 -3.47 -3.30 8.64
C ASN A 338 -3.69 -3.02 7.15
N SER A 339 -2.63 -3.17 6.35
CA SER A 339 -2.72 -3.05 4.89
C SER A 339 -1.79 -4.02 4.21
N ILE A 340 -2.27 -4.64 3.13
CA ILE A 340 -1.41 -5.35 2.18
C ILE A 340 -1.80 -4.96 0.76
N SER A 341 -0.88 -4.31 0.05
CA SER A 341 -1.13 -3.90 -1.34
C SER A 341 -0.96 -5.07 -2.30
N ASP A 342 -1.74 -5.11 -3.38
CA ASP A 342 -1.64 -6.14 -4.41
C ASP A 342 -0.21 -6.23 -4.98
N LEU A 343 0.46 -5.07 -5.17
CA LEU A 343 1.83 -5.01 -5.65
C LEU A 343 2.82 -5.66 -4.69
N ALA A 344 2.73 -5.35 -3.39
CA ALA A 344 3.58 -5.95 -2.36
C ALA A 344 3.36 -7.47 -2.29
N TYR A 345 2.11 -7.92 -2.45
CA TYR A 345 1.83 -9.35 -2.46
C TYR A 345 2.38 -10.05 -3.71
N MET A 346 2.20 -9.45 -4.90
CA MET A 346 2.76 -10.00 -6.15
C MET A 346 4.28 -10.17 -6.06
N GLN A 347 4.98 -9.26 -5.36
CA GLN A 347 6.44 -9.35 -5.15
C GLN A 347 6.90 -10.57 -4.37
N ILE A 348 6.05 -11.09 -3.47
CA ILE A 348 6.41 -12.20 -2.58
C ILE A 348 5.90 -13.55 -3.07
N GLN A 349 4.99 -13.59 -4.05
CA GLN A 349 4.44 -14.85 -4.58
C GLN A 349 5.50 -15.89 -4.98
N PRO A 350 6.65 -15.52 -5.62
CA PRO A 350 7.70 -16.48 -5.92
C PRO A 350 8.24 -17.25 -4.70
N MET A 351 8.20 -16.65 -3.50
CA MET A 351 8.66 -17.32 -2.28
C MET A 351 7.73 -18.46 -1.85
N VAL A 352 6.46 -18.44 -2.24
CA VAL A 352 5.46 -19.42 -1.80
C VAL A 352 5.84 -20.85 -2.19
N ALA A 353 6.47 -21.03 -3.36
CA ALA A 353 6.93 -22.35 -3.81
C ALA A 353 8.07 -22.94 -2.95
N TYR A 354 8.73 -22.09 -2.15
CA TYR A 354 9.85 -22.46 -1.27
C TYR A 354 9.46 -22.45 0.21
N TYR A 355 8.18 -22.17 0.51
CA TYR A 355 7.66 -22.19 1.87
C TYR A 355 7.46 -23.62 2.35
N ASP A 356 8.13 -23.98 3.45
CA ASP A 356 7.87 -25.19 4.21
C ASP A 356 7.50 -24.81 5.66
N PRO A 357 6.25 -25.07 6.12
CA PRO A 357 5.86 -24.80 7.51
C PRO A 357 6.70 -25.57 8.53
N ASN A 358 7.31 -26.70 8.13
CA ASN A 358 8.10 -27.56 9.01
C ASN A 358 9.59 -27.21 9.03
N ALA A 359 10.07 -26.28 8.18
CA ALA A 359 11.48 -25.92 8.14
C ALA A 359 12.00 -25.48 9.53
N GLU A 360 13.19 -25.92 9.88
CA GLU A 360 13.87 -25.63 11.15
C GLU A 360 15.15 -24.81 10.94
N LYS A 361 15.66 -24.24 12.03
CA LYS A 361 16.89 -23.45 11.98
C LYS A 361 18.05 -24.31 11.47
N GLY A 362 18.57 -23.95 10.29
CA GLY A 362 19.62 -24.70 9.60
C GLY A 362 19.18 -25.21 8.22
N ASP A 363 17.88 -25.30 7.99
CA ASP A 363 17.34 -25.66 6.67
C ASP A 363 17.53 -24.55 5.64
N LYS A 364 17.67 -24.96 4.37
CA LYS A 364 18.00 -24.07 3.24
C LYS A 364 17.05 -22.87 3.09
N TYR A 365 15.76 -23.07 3.39
CA TYR A 365 14.69 -22.07 3.22
C TYR A 365 14.01 -21.70 4.54
N TYR A 366 14.71 -21.85 5.67
CA TYR A 366 14.18 -21.46 6.98
C TYR A 366 13.84 -19.97 7.04
N ASP A 367 14.61 -19.12 6.38
CA ASP A 367 14.34 -17.70 6.22
C ASP A 367 13.03 -17.44 5.46
N VAL A 368 12.73 -18.22 4.41
CA VAL A 368 11.46 -18.15 3.69
C VAL A 368 10.29 -18.48 4.62
N LYS A 369 10.42 -19.50 5.47
CA LYS A 369 9.40 -19.80 6.51
C LYS A 369 9.16 -18.59 7.40
N GLN A 370 10.22 -17.97 7.92
CA GLN A 370 10.09 -16.79 8.79
C GLN A 370 9.43 -15.61 8.07
N ALA A 371 9.84 -15.34 6.83
CA ALA A 371 9.25 -14.28 6.00
C ALA A 371 7.76 -14.53 5.74
N MET A 372 7.36 -15.76 5.41
CA MET A 372 5.97 -16.10 5.16
C MET A 372 5.09 -16.00 6.42
N GLN A 373 5.64 -16.28 7.61
CA GLN A 373 4.92 -16.04 8.87
C GLN A 373 4.58 -14.57 9.06
N ILE A 374 5.52 -13.66 8.79
CA ILE A 374 5.27 -12.20 8.81
C ILE A 374 4.16 -11.83 7.81
N VAL A 375 4.22 -12.38 6.60
CA VAL A 375 3.19 -12.17 5.57
C VAL A 375 1.81 -12.62 6.04
N PHE A 376 1.70 -13.80 6.68
CA PHE A 376 0.42 -14.29 7.20
C PHE A 376 -0.14 -13.41 8.31
N ASP A 377 0.72 -12.90 9.19
CA ASP A 377 0.33 -11.95 10.23
C ASP A 377 -0.20 -10.65 9.60
N GLU A 378 0.45 -10.15 8.55
CA GLU A 378 -0.01 -8.96 7.82
C GLU A 378 -1.34 -9.17 7.11
N PHE A 379 -1.55 -10.30 6.45
CA PHE A 379 -2.87 -10.63 5.87
C PHE A 379 -3.94 -10.66 6.95
N SER A 380 -3.66 -11.31 8.07
CA SER A 380 -4.59 -11.42 9.20
C SER A 380 -4.96 -10.03 9.73
N ASN A 381 -3.96 -9.14 9.86
CA ASN A 381 -4.15 -7.75 10.30
C ASN A 381 -4.84 -6.86 9.25
N ALA A 382 -4.66 -7.14 7.95
CA ALA A 382 -5.30 -6.42 6.86
C ALA A 382 -6.75 -6.87 6.62
N GLN A 383 -7.19 -7.96 7.25
CA GLN A 383 -8.56 -8.44 7.11
C GLN A 383 -9.55 -7.47 7.77
N THR A 384 -10.57 -7.11 7.02
CA THR A 384 -11.69 -6.31 7.53
C THR A 384 -12.70 -7.15 8.27
N TYR A 385 -13.56 -6.50 9.05
CA TYR A 385 -14.75 -7.15 9.63
C TYR A 385 -15.64 -7.83 8.57
N GLY A 386 -15.61 -7.34 7.33
CA GLY A 386 -16.36 -7.89 6.20
C GLY A 386 -15.68 -9.08 5.52
N GLY A 387 -14.50 -9.49 5.99
CA GLY A 387 -13.76 -10.64 5.49
C GLY A 387 -12.88 -10.38 4.25
N PHE A 388 -12.91 -9.18 3.67
CA PHE A 388 -12.00 -8.79 2.58
C PHE A 388 -10.72 -8.16 3.14
N PHE A 389 -9.62 -8.25 2.39
CA PHE A 389 -8.32 -7.68 2.78
C PHE A 389 -8.19 -6.26 2.24
N LEU A 390 -7.79 -5.32 3.08
CA LEU A 390 -7.55 -3.95 2.66
C LEU A 390 -6.17 -3.80 2.03
N GLY A 391 -6.17 -3.42 0.76
CA GLY A 391 -5.03 -2.75 0.13
C GLY A 391 -5.16 -1.25 0.34
N ARG A 392 -4.27 -0.64 1.12
CA ARG A 392 -4.23 0.82 1.21
C ARG A 392 -3.64 1.38 -0.08
N LYS A 393 -4.36 2.29 -0.74
CA LYS A 393 -3.83 3.10 -1.84
C LYS A 393 -2.60 3.84 -1.29
N GLY A 394 -1.42 3.52 -1.81
CA GLY A 394 -0.19 4.18 -1.39
C GLY A 394 -0.32 5.68 -1.49
N VAL A 395 -0.38 6.38 -0.36
CA VAL A 395 0.04 7.77 -0.31
C VAL A 395 1.55 7.70 -0.27
N TYR A 396 2.17 7.56 -1.44
CA TYR A 396 3.56 7.97 -1.60
C TYR A 396 3.60 9.43 -1.16
N LYS A 397 4.24 9.70 -0.01
CA LYS A 397 4.60 11.05 0.39
C LYS A 397 5.84 11.49 -0.37
#